data_AF-A0A7C2N6A7-F1
#
_entry.id   AF-A0A7C2N6A7-F1
#
_cell.length_a   1.000
_cell.length_b   1.000
_cell.length_c   1.000
_cell.angle_alpha   90.00
_cell.angle_beta   90.00
_cell.angle_gamma   90.00
#
_symmetry.space_group_name_H-M   'P 1'
#
loop_
_entity.id
_entity.type
_entity.pdbx_description
1 polymer ?
#
loop_
_entity_poly.entity_id
_entity_poly.type
_entity_poly.pdbx_seq_one_letter_code
_entity_poly.pdbx_strand_id
1 'polypeptide(L)'
;MAMVTPARNHGSPATRVRRLPWARIIRHAMHLAVLGGMVALLVWGWRTLHDPWTFPIRVVKVDGELQRLQPAEVQAAVDNRLNGQSFFGVRLERVLEGLTGLAWVSEARVRREWPDTLHLWVAEHTPVALWRGDGVLTQGGELIYPDVGDGLAGMPALSGA
;
A
#
# COMPACT_ATOMS: atom_id res chain seq x y z
N MET A 1 62.48 -78.16 37.43
CA MET A 1 62.53 -77.79 36.01
C MET A 1 61.25 -78.30 35.35
N ALA A 2 60.21 -77.46 35.28
CA ALA A 2 59.07 -77.59 34.38
C ALA A 2 58.40 -76.22 34.32
N MET A 3 58.71 -75.50 33.25
CA MET A 3 58.14 -74.22 32.84
C MET A 3 56.64 -74.41 32.59
N VAL A 4 55.78 -73.64 33.26
CA VAL A 4 54.40 -73.44 32.81
C VAL A 4 54.12 -71.95 32.79
N THR A 5 53.96 -71.48 31.56
CA THR A 5 53.72 -70.15 31.03
C THR A 5 52.47 -69.48 31.63
N PRO A 6 52.46 -68.16 31.89
CA PRO A 6 51.27 -67.48 32.40
C PRO A 6 50.18 -67.41 31.33
N ALA A 7 48.93 -67.71 31.72
CA ALA A 7 47.76 -67.63 30.87
C ALA A 7 47.46 -66.16 30.49
N ARG A 8 47.41 -65.89 29.18
CA ARG A 8 47.19 -64.56 28.60
C ARG A 8 45.70 -64.19 28.66
N ASN A 9 45.30 -63.41 29.67
CA ASN A 9 43.94 -62.86 29.79
C ASN A 9 43.60 -61.99 28.57
N HIS A 10 42.61 -62.40 27.76
CA HIS A 10 42.05 -61.61 26.67
C HIS A 10 40.81 -60.88 27.17
N GLY A 11 40.99 -59.65 27.66
CA GLY A 11 39.88 -58.76 27.99
C GLY A 11 39.07 -58.44 26.73
N SER A 12 37.75 -58.66 26.78
CA SER A 12 36.85 -58.37 25.68
C SER A 12 36.91 -56.87 25.30
N PRO A 13 36.87 -56.52 24.00
CA PRO A 13 36.86 -55.12 23.60
C PRO A 13 35.53 -54.48 24.02
N ALA A 14 35.57 -53.64 25.07
CA ALA A 14 34.42 -52.85 25.47
C ALA A 14 34.02 -51.92 24.31
N THR A 15 32.92 -52.25 23.63
CA THR A 15 32.34 -51.42 22.57
C THR A 15 31.84 -50.12 23.20
N ARG A 16 32.65 -49.06 23.08
CA ARG A 16 32.27 -47.73 23.56
C ARG A 16 31.18 -47.17 22.65
N VAL A 17 29.92 -47.46 22.98
CA VAL A 17 28.76 -46.89 22.29
C VAL A 17 28.84 -45.37 22.43
N ARG A 18 29.18 -44.69 21.34
CA ARG A 18 29.33 -43.23 21.30
C ARG A 18 27.94 -42.65 21.51
N ARG A 19 27.63 -42.23 22.75
CA ARG A 19 26.35 -41.59 23.07
C ARG A 19 26.28 -40.28 22.29
N LEU A 20 25.54 -40.27 21.19
CA LEU A 20 25.32 -39.05 20.42
C LEU A 20 24.75 -37.98 21.38
N PRO A 21 25.12 -36.70 21.19
CA PRO A 21 24.67 -35.61 22.05
C PRO A 21 23.23 -35.22 21.71
N TRP A 22 22.30 -36.18 21.76
CA TRP A 22 20.89 -36.02 21.44
C TRP A 22 20.28 -34.83 22.17
N ALA A 23 20.65 -34.59 23.43
CA ALA A 23 20.19 -33.42 24.18
C ALA A 23 20.58 -32.07 23.55
N ARG A 24 21.80 -31.96 22.97
CA ARG A 24 22.23 -30.74 22.27
C ARG A 24 21.47 -30.57 20.96
N ILE A 25 21.31 -31.66 20.19
CA ILE A 25 20.57 -31.69 18.93
C ILE A 25 19.10 -31.30 19.18
N ILE A 26 18.46 -31.88 20.19
CA ILE A 26 17.07 -31.59 20.59
C ILE A 26 16.93 -30.12 21.03
N ARG A 27 17.86 -29.58 21.82
CA ARG A 27 17.82 -28.17 22.23
C ARG A 27 17.90 -27.21 21.05
N HIS A 28 18.83 -27.44 20.11
CA HIS A 28 18.94 -26.60 18.92
C HIS A 28 17.72 -26.76 18.01
N ALA A 29 17.19 -27.97 17.85
CA ALA A 29 15.94 -28.22 17.13
C ALA A 29 14.76 -27.46 17.76
N MET A 30 14.67 -27.40 19.10
CA MET A 30 13.63 -26.65 19.80
C MET A 30 13.74 -25.14 19.55
N HIS A 31 14.95 -24.57 19.62
CA HIS A 31 15.16 -23.15 19.30
C HIS A 31 14.80 -22.84 17.85
N LEU A 32 15.17 -23.70 16.90
CA LEU A 32 14.80 -23.54 15.49
C LEU A 32 13.29 -23.65 15.28
N ALA A 33 12.61 -24.56 15.98
CA ALA A 33 11.16 -24.70 15.91
C ALA A 33 10.44 -23.46 16.47
N VAL A 34 10.89 -22.93 17.61
CA VAL A 34 10.34 -21.69 18.19
C VAL A 34 10.59 -20.51 17.26
N LEU A 35 11.80 -20.36 16.73
CA LEU A 35 12.14 -19.30 15.78
C LEU A 35 11.26 -19.41 14.52
N GLY A 36 11.12 -20.61 13.96
CA GLY A 36 10.28 -20.88 12.80
C GLY A 36 8.80 -20.56 13.07
N GLY A 37 8.27 -20.93 14.23
CA GLY A 37 6.91 -20.59 14.65
C GLY A 37 6.70 -19.09 14.80
N MET A 38 7.67 -18.37 15.38
CA MET A 38 7.62 -16.92 15.52
C MET A 38 7.63 -16.22 14.16
N VAL A 39 8.49 -16.66 13.23
CA VAL A 39 8.51 -16.14 11.85
C VAL A 39 7.19 -16.43 11.14
N ALA A 40 6.62 -17.64 11.30
CA ALA A 40 5.33 -17.98 10.71
C ALA A 40 4.19 -17.10 11.23
N LEU A 41 4.14 -16.82 12.54
CA LEU A 41 3.16 -15.90 13.13
C LEU A 41 3.32 -14.46 12.63
N LEU A 42 4.56 -13.98 12.48
CA LEU A 42 4.84 -12.66 11.93
C LEU A 42 4.39 -12.56 10.46
N VAL A 43 4.69 -13.56 9.64
CA VAL A 43 4.26 -13.61 8.22
C VAL A 43 2.75 -13.69 8.11
N TRP A 44 2.10 -14.51 8.95
CA TRP A 44 0.65 -14.62 8.98
C TRP A 44 -0.02 -13.30 9.37
N GLY A 45 0.41 -12.68 10.49
CA GLY A 45 -0.10 -11.40 10.93
C GLY A 45 0.13 -10.28 9.91
N TRP A 46 1.31 -10.22 9.29
CA TRP A 46 1.62 -9.26 8.22
C TRP A 46 0.68 -9.41 7.03
N ARG A 47 0.44 -10.66 6.58
CA ARG A 47 -0.45 -10.97 5.47
C ARG A 47 -1.89 -10.58 5.79
N THR A 48 -2.38 -10.86 7.00
CA THR A 48 -3.74 -10.51 7.43
C THR A 48 -3.93 -8.99 7.49
N LEU A 49 -2.96 -8.23 8.00
CA LEU A 49 -3.01 -6.76 8.02
C LEU A 49 -2.99 -6.16 6.60
N HIS A 50 -2.31 -6.79 5.66
CA HIS A 50 -2.24 -6.35 4.26
C HIS A 50 -3.36 -6.92 3.37
N ASP A 51 -4.28 -7.72 3.91
CA ASP A 51 -5.38 -8.29 3.14
C ASP A 51 -6.44 -7.22 2.85
N PRO A 52 -6.70 -6.87 1.57
CA PRO A 52 -7.70 -5.87 1.20
C PRO A 52 -9.11 -6.18 1.69
N TRP A 53 -9.42 -7.47 1.90
CA TRP A 53 -10.74 -7.91 2.36
C TRP A 53 -10.98 -7.63 3.85
N THR A 54 -9.92 -7.45 4.63
CA THR A 54 -10.03 -7.18 6.09
C THR A 54 -10.16 -5.68 6.37
N PHE A 55 -9.57 -4.83 5.52
CA PHE A 55 -9.62 -3.36 5.62
C PHE A 55 -9.92 -2.72 4.26
N PRO A 56 -11.20 -2.71 3.82
CA PRO A 56 -11.58 -2.06 2.58
C PRO A 56 -11.39 -0.54 2.70
N ILE A 57 -10.74 0.06 1.71
CA ILE A 57 -10.54 1.50 1.66
C ILE A 57 -11.89 2.16 1.41
N ARG A 58 -12.29 3.10 2.27
CA ARG A 58 -13.44 3.98 2.06
C ARG A 58 -12.93 5.38 1.75
N VAL A 59 -13.50 6.02 0.74
CA VAL A 59 -13.32 7.46 0.55
C VAL A 59 -14.55 8.12 1.15
N VAL A 60 -14.35 8.96 2.16
CA VAL A 60 -15.47 9.42 3.00
C VAL A 60 -15.77 10.90 2.80
N LYS A 61 -14.77 11.70 2.42
CA LYS A 61 -14.94 13.16 2.32
C LYS A 61 -14.14 13.72 1.15
N VAL A 62 -14.86 14.39 0.26
CA VAL A 62 -14.31 15.33 -0.70
C VAL A 62 -14.65 16.71 -0.14
N ASP A 63 -13.68 17.31 0.55
CA ASP A 63 -13.84 18.65 1.13
C ASP A 63 -13.28 19.69 0.14
N GLY A 64 -14.00 20.79 -0.06
CA GLY A 64 -13.64 21.84 -1.03
C GLY A 64 -14.85 22.63 -1.51
N GLU A 65 -14.63 23.82 -2.07
CA GLU A 65 -15.66 24.59 -2.76
C GLU A 65 -15.83 24.06 -4.19
N LEU A 66 -16.47 22.88 -4.30
CA LEU A 66 -16.78 22.29 -5.59
C LEU A 66 -18.00 22.98 -6.20
N GLN A 67 -17.81 23.63 -7.36
CA GLN A 67 -18.89 24.26 -8.10
C GLN A 67 -19.16 23.56 -9.43
N ARG A 68 -18.14 22.94 -10.02
CA ARG A 68 -18.20 22.30 -11.35
C ARG A 68 -17.98 20.81 -11.30
N LEU A 69 -17.08 20.33 -10.44
CA LEU A 69 -16.85 18.91 -10.26
C LEU A 69 -17.90 18.35 -9.31
N GLN A 70 -18.52 17.25 -9.73
CA GLN A 70 -19.38 16.51 -8.83
C GLN A 70 -18.52 15.63 -7.91
N PRO A 71 -18.88 15.48 -6.62
CA PRO A 71 -18.17 14.55 -5.73
C PRO A 71 -18.05 13.13 -6.28
N ALA A 72 -19.03 12.68 -7.07
CA ALA A 72 -19.01 11.38 -7.75
C ALA A 72 -17.93 11.27 -8.84
N GLU A 73 -17.64 12.36 -9.56
CA GLU A 73 -16.57 12.40 -10.57
C GLU A 73 -15.20 12.34 -9.91
N VAL A 74 -15.02 13.08 -8.80
CA VAL A 74 -13.81 13.04 -7.98
C VAL A 74 -13.59 11.63 -7.42
N GLN A 75 -14.65 10.99 -6.94
CA GLN A 75 -14.61 9.61 -6.45
C GLN A 75 -14.23 8.62 -7.56
N ALA A 76 -14.88 8.70 -8.72
CA ALA A 76 -14.62 7.81 -9.85
C ALA A 76 -13.17 7.94 -10.37
N ALA A 77 -12.60 9.15 -10.33
CA ALA A 77 -11.21 9.41 -10.73
C ALA A 77 -10.19 8.64 -9.87
N VAL A 78 -10.53 8.36 -8.60
CA VAL A 78 -9.65 7.65 -7.67
C VAL A 78 -10.00 6.17 -7.52
N ASP A 79 -11.26 5.76 -7.69
CA ASP A 79 -11.72 4.38 -7.50
C ASP A 79 -10.90 3.36 -8.31
N ASN A 80 -10.66 3.65 -9.59
CA ASN A 80 -9.84 2.78 -10.45
C ASN A 80 -8.42 2.58 -9.92
N ARG A 81 -7.91 3.52 -9.13
CA ARG A 81 -6.55 3.49 -8.56
C ARG A 81 -6.52 2.83 -7.18
N LEU A 82 -7.66 2.72 -6.50
CA LEU A 82 -7.84 2.08 -5.19
C LEU A 82 -8.18 0.58 -5.32
N ASN A 83 -8.80 0.17 -6.43
CA ASN A 83 -9.25 -1.19 -6.65
C ASN A 83 -8.15 -2.24 -6.40
N GLY A 84 -8.47 -3.22 -5.55
CA GLY A 84 -7.60 -4.37 -5.22
C GLY A 84 -6.45 -4.07 -4.26
N GLN A 85 -6.34 -2.86 -3.70
CA GLN A 85 -5.28 -2.48 -2.75
C GLN A 85 -5.83 -2.42 -1.32
N SER A 86 -5.00 -2.83 -0.35
CA SER A 86 -5.29 -2.66 1.08
C SER A 86 -5.00 -1.22 1.52
N PHE A 87 -5.71 -0.75 2.55
CA PHE A 87 -5.49 0.58 3.17
C PHE A 87 -4.02 0.87 3.50
N PHE A 88 -3.27 -0.14 3.93
CA PHE A 88 -1.84 0.02 4.23
C PHE A 88 -0.97 0.13 2.96
N GLY A 89 -1.37 -0.58 1.90
CA GLY A 89 -0.60 -0.70 0.65
C GLY A 89 -0.92 0.33 -0.43
N VAL A 90 -1.98 1.14 -0.26
CA VAL A 90 -2.36 2.16 -1.24
C VAL A 90 -1.27 3.22 -1.39
N ARG A 91 -0.85 3.52 -2.62
CA ARG A 91 0.09 4.63 -2.87
C ARG A 91 -0.70 5.93 -3.00
N LEU A 92 -0.58 6.82 -2.02
CA LEU A 92 -1.30 8.10 -1.96
C LEU A 92 -0.96 9.00 -3.16
N GLU A 93 0.26 8.88 -3.67
CA GLU A 93 0.77 9.63 -4.82
C GLU A 93 -0.05 9.29 -6.07
N ARG A 94 -0.39 8.00 -6.27
CA ARG A 94 -1.25 7.60 -7.39
C ARG A 94 -2.65 8.21 -7.27
N VAL A 95 -3.20 8.25 -6.05
CA VAL A 95 -4.51 8.86 -5.79
C VAL A 95 -4.45 10.35 -6.12
N LEU A 96 -3.40 11.04 -5.67
CA LEU A 96 -3.17 12.45 -5.96
C LEU A 96 -3.04 12.70 -7.47
N GLU A 97 -2.23 11.91 -8.18
CA GLU A 97 -2.11 11.97 -9.65
C GLU A 97 -3.45 11.80 -10.36
N GLY A 98 -4.34 10.97 -9.81
CA GLY A 98 -5.70 10.80 -10.35
C GLY A 98 -6.57 12.04 -10.19
N LEU A 99 -6.46 12.70 -9.05
CA LEU A 99 -7.18 13.94 -8.77
C LEU A 99 -6.66 15.09 -9.61
N THR A 100 -5.33 15.30 -9.66
CA THR A 100 -4.72 16.38 -10.47
C THR A 100 -4.83 16.14 -11.97
N GLY A 101 -5.25 14.95 -12.41
CA GLY A 101 -5.56 14.67 -13.81
C GLY A 101 -6.92 15.23 -14.26
N LEU A 102 -7.78 15.65 -13.33
CA LEU A 102 -9.03 16.32 -13.65
C LEU A 102 -8.74 17.79 -14.01
N ALA A 103 -9.18 18.22 -15.19
CA ALA A 103 -8.86 19.56 -15.71
C ALA A 103 -9.31 20.72 -14.80
N TRP A 104 -10.38 20.53 -14.03
CA TRP A 104 -10.89 21.55 -13.10
C TRP A 104 -10.13 21.62 -11.78
N VAL A 105 -9.25 20.67 -11.46
CA VAL A 105 -8.56 20.61 -10.17
C VAL A 105 -7.35 21.52 -10.17
N SER A 106 -7.38 22.57 -9.34
CA SER A 106 -6.26 23.49 -9.13
C SER A 106 -5.30 23.00 -8.06
N GLU A 107 -5.83 22.44 -6.98
CA GLU A 107 -5.05 21.84 -5.91
C GLU A 107 -5.78 20.59 -5.39
N ALA A 108 -5.02 19.54 -5.10
CA ALA A 108 -5.54 18.35 -4.45
C ALA A 108 -4.62 17.94 -3.30
N ARG A 109 -5.22 17.48 -2.20
CA ARG A 109 -4.51 16.89 -1.07
C ARG A 109 -5.18 15.60 -0.67
N VAL A 110 -4.37 14.59 -0.40
CA VAL A 110 -4.84 13.26 0.01
C VAL A 110 -4.20 12.93 1.35
N ARG A 111 -5.02 12.62 2.34
CA ARG A 111 -4.53 12.17 3.65
C ARG A 111 -5.24 10.91 4.10
N ARG A 112 -4.51 10.08 4.83
CA ARG A 112 -5.06 8.90 5.49
C ARG A 112 -5.71 9.31 6.79
N GLU A 113 -6.97 8.92 6.96
CA GLU A 113 -7.69 8.95 8.23
C GLU A 113 -7.87 7.51 8.69
N TRP A 114 -7.17 7.15 9.76
CA TRP A 114 -7.29 5.82 10.33
C TRP A 114 -8.71 5.62 10.90
N PRO A 115 -9.34 4.42 10.78
CA PRO A 115 -8.74 3.13 10.42
C PRO A 115 -8.71 2.73 8.94
N ASP A 116 -9.64 3.22 8.11
CA ASP A 116 -9.88 2.68 6.77
C ASP A 116 -10.24 3.76 5.74
N THR A 117 -10.00 5.03 6.08
CA THR A 117 -10.55 6.17 5.35
C THR A 117 -9.48 6.98 4.62
N LEU A 118 -9.72 7.33 3.36
CA LEU A 118 -9.00 8.38 2.67
C LEU A 118 -9.84 9.65 2.67
N HIS A 119 -9.22 10.73 3.11
CA HIS A 119 -9.79 12.07 3.07
C HIS A 119 -9.17 12.81 1.89
N LEU A 120 -10.02 13.27 0.97
CA LEU A 120 -9.63 14.02 -0.22
C LEU A 120 -10.04 15.47 -0.01
N TRP A 121 -9.11 16.39 -0.22
CA TRP A 121 -9.41 17.81 -0.28
C TRP A 121 -9.09 18.31 -1.68
N VAL A 122 -10.04 18.95 -2.34
CA VAL A 122 -9.94 19.36 -3.75
C VAL A 122 -10.37 20.82 -3.88
N ALA A 123 -9.51 21.63 -4.48
CA ALA A 123 -9.83 22.99 -4.90
C ALA A 123 -10.01 23.02 -6.42
N GLU A 124 -11.03 23.77 -6.87
CA GLU A 124 -11.28 23.98 -8.29
C GLU A 124 -10.54 25.21 -8.82
N HIS A 125 -10.27 25.23 -10.12
CA HIS A 125 -9.92 26.47 -10.81
C HIS A 125 -11.13 27.39 -10.90
N THR A 126 -10.90 28.68 -10.64
CA THR A 126 -11.88 29.74 -10.92
C THR A 126 -11.75 30.17 -12.38
N PRO A 127 -12.73 29.91 -13.25
CA PRO A 127 -12.71 30.36 -14.63
C PRO A 127 -12.97 31.86 -14.73
N VAL A 128 -12.27 32.49 -15.67
CA VAL A 128 -12.39 33.93 -15.96
C VAL A 128 -12.92 34.16 -17.37
N ALA A 129 -12.50 33.35 -18.34
CA ALA A 129 -12.90 33.51 -19.73
C ALA A 129 -12.88 32.20 -20.51
N LEU A 130 -13.67 32.14 -21.57
CA LEU A 130 -13.59 31.09 -22.59
C LEU A 130 -12.44 31.40 -23.56
N TRP A 131 -11.69 30.38 -23.95
CA TRP A 131 -10.60 30.48 -24.90
C TRP A 131 -10.87 29.60 -26.12
N ARG A 132 -10.97 30.21 -27.30
CA ARG A 132 -11.13 29.52 -28.61
C ARG A 132 -12.28 28.47 -28.71
N GLY A 133 -13.22 28.47 -27.78
CA GLY A 133 -14.47 27.70 -27.84
C GLY A 133 -14.48 26.43 -26.98
N ASP A 134 -13.32 25.88 -26.62
CA ASP A 134 -13.16 24.64 -25.85
C ASP A 134 -12.21 24.77 -24.65
N GLY A 135 -11.41 25.84 -24.60
CA GLY A 135 -10.53 26.15 -23.49
C GLY A 135 -11.16 27.09 -22.47
N VAL A 136 -10.61 27.07 -21.26
CA VAL A 136 -11.00 27.96 -20.17
C VAL A 136 -9.74 28.59 -19.59
N LEU A 137 -9.69 29.92 -19.60
CA LEU A 137 -8.66 30.69 -18.90
C LEU A 137 -9.08 30.85 -17.45
N THR A 138 -8.21 30.42 -16.54
CA THR A 138 -8.43 30.47 -15.09
C THR A 138 -7.90 31.77 -14.49
N GLN A 139 -8.33 32.09 -13.27
CA GLN A 139 -7.84 33.25 -12.51
C GLN A 139 -6.33 33.16 -12.21
N GLY A 140 -5.78 31.94 -12.14
CA GLY A 140 -4.34 31.70 -12.00
C GLY A 140 -3.52 31.98 -13.26
N GLY A 141 -4.18 32.28 -14.39
CA GLY A 141 -3.52 32.48 -15.69
C GLY A 141 -3.24 31.17 -16.44
N GLU A 142 -3.75 30.04 -15.94
CA GLU A 142 -3.62 28.73 -16.59
C GLU A 142 -4.75 28.51 -17.60
N LEU A 143 -4.43 27.84 -18.70
CA LEU A 143 -5.38 27.46 -19.73
C LEU A 143 -5.67 25.96 -19.60
N ILE A 144 -6.91 25.62 -19.24
CA ILE A 144 -7.39 24.25 -19.06
C ILE A 144 -8.43 23.90 -20.13
N TYR A 145 -8.55 22.61 -20.45
CA TYR A 145 -9.50 22.09 -21.45
C TYR A 145 -10.40 21.02 -20.80
N PRO A 146 -11.39 21.43 -20.01
CA PRO A 146 -12.36 20.52 -19.41
C PRO A 146 -13.36 20.02 -20.46
N ASP A 147 -14.00 18.89 -20.19
CA ASP A 147 -15.18 18.49 -20.98
C ASP A 147 -16.30 19.48 -20.66
N VAL A 148 -16.65 20.30 -21.65
CA VAL A 148 -17.42 21.54 -21.43
C VAL A 148 -18.89 21.19 -21.19
N GLY A 149 -19.31 21.19 -19.92
CA GLY A 149 -20.70 21.14 -19.51
C GLY A 149 -21.38 22.53 -19.47
N ASP A 150 -22.68 22.56 -19.15
CA ASP A 150 -23.59 23.73 -19.21
C ASP A 150 -23.26 24.91 -18.24
N GLY A 151 -22.06 24.95 -17.63
CA GLY A 151 -21.68 25.91 -16.57
C GLY A 151 -20.84 27.12 -17.01
N LEU A 152 -20.67 27.37 -18.31
CA LEU A 152 -19.85 28.46 -18.85
C LEU A 152 -20.66 29.55 -19.58
N ALA A 153 -21.99 29.45 -19.56
CA ALA A 153 -22.86 30.42 -20.22
C ALA A 153 -22.68 31.83 -19.62
N GLY A 154 -22.39 32.82 -20.47
CA GLY A 154 -22.22 34.22 -20.08
C GLY A 154 -20.79 34.66 -19.77
N MET A 155 -19.80 33.78 -19.89
CA MET A 155 -18.39 34.16 -19.75
C MET A 155 -17.88 34.93 -20.98
N PRO A 156 -16.98 35.92 -20.78
CA PRO A 156 -16.33 36.59 -21.91
C PRO A 156 -15.50 35.59 -22.71
N ALA A 157 -15.62 35.66 -24.04
CA ALA A 157 -14.81 34.86 -24.96
C ALA A 157 -13.55 35.65 -25.37
N LEU A 158 -12.39 35.02 -25.25
CA LEU A 158 -11.11 35.54 -25.68
C LEU A 158 -10.59 34.72 -26.86
N SER A 159 -10.10 35.42 -27.88
CA SER A 159 -9.37 34.84 -29.00
C SER A 159 -8.13 35.71 -29.29
N GLY A 160 -6.96 35.09 -29.24
CA GLY A 160 -5.71 35.71 -29.70
C GLY A 160 -5.48 35.43 -31.19
N ALA A 161 -5.09 36.46 -31.94
CA ALA A 161 -4.67 36.41 -33.34
C ALA A 161 -3.31 35.72 -33.50
#